data_AF-A0A1B9SDS0-F1
#
_entry.id   AF-A0A1B9SDS0-F1
#
_cell.length_a   1.000
_cell.length_b   1.000
_cell.length_c   1.000
_cell.angle_alpha   90.00
_cell.angle_beta   90.00
_cell.angle_gamma   90.00
#
_symmetry.space_group_name_H-M   'P 1'
#
loop_
_entity.id
_entity.type
_entity.pdbx_description
1 polymer ?
#
loop_
_entity_poly.entity_id
_entity_poly.type
_entity_poly.pdbx_seq_one_letter_code
_entity_poly.pdbx_strand_id
1 'polypeptide(L)'
;MWPAFRALLSGVKPFNVVGGDVILATRSESGTSRSSSFEWRVKELLDKSDVLIGVKMQPDSYAGLEGDVKNYINFDIETAIRLRDSLNECIEFAQRYSETGSKAPYASTPTAS
;
A
#
# COMPACT_ATOMS: atom_id res chain seq x y z
N MET A 1 -10.53 -1.81 -8.84
CA MET A 1 -10.01 -1.13 -7.63
C MET A 1 -9.01 0.01 -7.91
N TRP A 2 -8.44 0.11 -9.11
CA TRP A 2 -7.60 1.26 -9.53
C TRP A 2 -8.24 2.68 -9.44
N PRO A 3 -9.55 2.87 -9.71
CA PRO A 3 -10.14 4.21 -9.70
C PRO A 3 -10.19 4.87 -8.31
N ALA A 4 -10.40 4.08 -7.26
CA ALA A 4 -10.44 4.56 -5.88
C ALA A 4 -9.07 5.05 -5.41
N PHE A 5 -8.01 4.36 -5.81
CA PHE A 5 -6.62 4.76 -5.53
C PHE A 5 -6.26 6.06 -6.26
N ARG A 6 -6.74 6.25 -7.50
CA ARG A 6 -6.59 7.52 -8.23
C ARG A 6 -7.31 8.68 -7.57
N ALA A 7 -8.53 8.47 -7.07
CA ALA A 7 -9.30 9.53 -6.41
C ALA A 7 -8.62 10.04 -5.13
N LEU A 8 -7.96 9.13 -4.39
CA LEU A 8 -7.17 9.47 -3.20
C LEU A 8 -5.91 10.27 -3.54
N LEU A 9 -5.31 10.01 -4.72
CA LEU A 9 -4.09 10.69 -5.19
C LEU A 9 -4.37 11.99 -5.97
N SER A 10 -5.58 12.20 -6.50
CA SER A 10 -5.92 13.40 -7.29
C SER A 10 -6.17 14.66 -6.49
N GLY A 11 -6.32 14.55 -5.16
CA GLY A 11 -6.53 15.68 -4.25
C GLY A 11 -5.25 16.37 -3.77
N VAL A 12 -4.08 15.81 -4.08
CA VAL A 12 -2.80 16.30 -3.56
C VAL A 12 -2.23 17.32 -4.56
N LYS A 13 -2.04 18.56 -4.10
CA LYS A 13 -1.39 19.63 -4.89
C LYS A 13 -0.07 19.10 -5.46
N PRO A 14 0.32 19.46 -6.70
CA PRO A 14 1.61 19.06 -7.25
C PRO A 14 2.70 19.82 -6.51
N PHE A 15 3.17 19.28 -5.40
CA PHE A 15 4.41 19.73 -4.81
C PHE A 15 5.53 19.19 -5.69
N ASN A 16 6.23 20.11 -6.36
CA ASN A 16 7.57 19.88 -6.90
C ASN A 16 8.53 19.64 -5.73
N VAL A 17 8.35 18.53 -5.00
CA VAL A 17 9.27 18.15 -3.93
C VAL A 17 10.48 17.53 -4.60
N VAL A 18 11.53 18.33 -4.74
CA VAL A 18 12.89 17.78 -4.78
C VAL A 18 13.12 17.15 -3.42
N GLY A 19 12.64 15.90 -3.25
CA GLY A 19 12.58 15.25 -1.95
C GLY A 19 13.99 14.99 -1.45
N GLY A 20 14.34 15.64 -0.34
CA GLY A 20 15.64 15.53 0.30
C GLY A 20 15.96 14.14 0.85
N ASP A 21 16.92 14.07 1.75
CA ASP A 21 17.54 12.81 2.16
C ASP A 21 16.57 11.87 2.87
N VAL A 22 16.76 10.56 2.64
CA VAL A 22 16.03 9.52 3.38
C VAL A 22 16.68 9.37 4.74
N ILE A 23 15.98 9.81 5.78
CA ILE A 23 16.47 9.74 7.17
C ILE A 23 16.02 8.47 7.89
N LEU A 24 14.98 7.80 7.38
CA LEU A 24 14.53 6.50 7.86
C LEU A 24 13.97 5.67 6.69
N ALA A 25 14.26 4.38 6.68
CA ALA A 25 13.64 3.41 5.79
C ALA A 25 13.26 2.16 6.59
N THR A 26 12.06 1.63 6.34
CA THR A 26 11.67 0.33 6.89
C THR A 26 12.34 -0.79 6.11
N ARG A 27 12.21 -2.02 6.61
CA ARG A 27 12.51 -3.19 5.78
C ARG A 27 11.63 -3.18 4.54
N SER A 28 12.19 -3.60 3.41
CA SER A 28 11.43 -3.89 2.20
C SER A 28 10.68 -5.20 2.37
N GLU A 29 9.36 -5.17 2.19
CA GLU A 29 8.48 -6.33 2.21
C GLU A 29 8.19 -6.80 0.78
N SER A 30 8.03 -8.11 0.58
CA SER A 30 7.65 -8.68 -0.72
C SER A 30 6.13 -8.82 -0.83
N GLY A 31 5.57 -8.59 -2.01
CA GLY A 31 4.17 -8.84 -2.28
C GLY A 31 3.90 -10.32 -2.59
N THR A 32 2.82 -10.58 -3.34
CA THR A 32 2.41 -11.96 -3.65
C THR A 32 3.39 -12.63 -4.62
N SER A 33 3.97 -11.85 -5.54
CA SER A 33 5.08 -12.30 -6.39
C SER A 33 6.43 -12.03 -5.73
N ARG A 34 7.45 -12.83 -6.08
CA ARG A 34 8.83 -12.62 -5.61
C ARG A 34 9.49 -11.37 -6.20
N SER A 35 8.90 -10.79 -7.25
CA SER A 35 9.42 -9.64 -7.98
C SER A 35 8.79 -8.31 -7.53
N SER A 36 7.81 -8.34 -6.63
CA SER A 36 7.24 -7.11 -6.06
C SER A 36 7.88 -6.76 -4.74
N SER A 37 7.93 -5.46 -4.46
CA SER A 37 8.47 -4.94 -3.22
C SER A 37 7.74 -3.69 -2.77
N PHE A 38 7.69 -3.50 -1.45
CA PHE A 38 7.11 -2.33 -0.82
C PHE A 38 7.99 -1.89 0.35
N GLU A 39 8.33 -0.61 0.40
CA GLU A 39 9.17 -0.03 1.45
C GLU A 39 8.67 1.36 1.86
N TRP A 40 8.48 1.59 3.15
CA TRP A 40 8.18 2.91 3.70
C TRP A 40 9.47 3.66 4.00
N ARG A 41 9.44 4.98 3.82
CA ARG A 41 10.55 5.89 4.06
C ARG A 41 10.08 7.16 4.75
N VAL A 42 10.95 7.77 5.55
CA VAL A 42 10.81 9.16 5.99
C VAL A 42 11.89 9.96 5.29
N LYS A 43 11.48 11.03 4.61
CA LYS A 43 12.36 11.92 3.88
C LYS A 43 12.35 13.28 4.54
N GLU A 44 13.52 13.84 4.83
CA GLU A 44 13.64 15.23 5.23
C GLU A 44 13.61 16.11 3.98
N LEU A 45 12.93 17.26 4.02
CA LEU A 45 13.02 18.24 2.96
C LEU A 45 14.42 18.87 2.90
N LEU A 46 14.84 19.37 1.74
CA LEU A 46 16.19 19.95 1.56
C LEU A 46 16.46 21.16 2.47
N ASP A 47 15.41 21.90 2.82
CA ASP A 47 15.45 23.04 3.72
C ASP A 47 15.32 22.66 5.21
N LYS A 48 15.17 21.36 5.50
CA LYS A 48 14.96 20.80 6.85
C LYS A 48 13.75 21.38 7.58
N SER A 49 12.79 21.93 6.84
CA SER A 49 11.60 22.56 7.44
C SER A 49 10.57 21.52 7.86
N ASP A 50 10.54 20.37 7.19
CA ASP A 50 9.52 19.33 7.38
C ASP A 50 10.03 17.95 6.93
N VAL A 51 9.20 16.94 7.20
CA VAL A 51 9.40 15.56 6.75
C VAL A 51 8.22 15.07 5.92
N LEU A 52 8.50 14.18 4.98
CA LEU A 52 7.51 13.48 4.17
C LEU A 52 7.59 11.97 4.39
N ILE A 53 6.44 11.32 4.33
CA ILE A 53 6.35 9.86 4.37
C ILE A 53 6.30 9.35 2.94
N GLY A 54 7.36 8.67 2.52
CA GLY A 54 7.53 8.11 1.19
C GLY A 54 7.18 6.62 1.12
N VAL A 55 6.61 6.20 0.01
CA VAL A 55 6.50 4.80 -0.40
C VAL A 55 7.37 4.59 -1.61
N LYS A 56 8.25 3.59 -1.56
CA LYS A 56 8.90 3.00 -2.73
C LYS A 56 8.22 1.65 -3.01
N MET A 57 7.65 1.50 -4.19
CA MET A 57 6.97 0.27 -4.57
C MET A 57 7.38 -0.24 -5.96
N GLN A 58 7.40 -1.57 -6.08
CA GLN A 58 7.46 -2.31 -7.32
C GLN A 58 6.24 -3.25 -7.36
N PRO A 59 5.28 -3.07 -8.29
CA PRO A 59 4.03 -3.82 -8.28
C PRO A 59 4.19 -5.28 -8.77
N ASP A 60 3.26 -6.15 -8.38
CA ASP A 60 3.19 -7.57 -8.80
C ASP A 60 2.95 -7.74 -10.31
N SER A 61 2.20 -6.83 -10.92
CA SER A 61 2.00 -6.77 -12.36
C SER A 61 1.96 -5.32 -12.82
N TYR A 62 2.57 -5.05 -13.96
CA TYR A 62 2.58 -3.74 -14.59
C TYR A 62 1.96 -3.86 -15.98
N ALA A 63 0.91 -3.08 -16.25
CA ALA A 63 0.26 -3.00 -17.56
C ALA A 63 0.69 -1.70 -18.25
N GLY A 64 1.90 -1.69 -18.83
CA GLY A 64 2.45 -0.55 -19.57
C GLY A 64 3.82 -0.85 -20.18
N LEU A 65 4.35 0.07 -20.99
CA LEU A 65 5.65 -0.06 -21.67
C LEU A 65 6.86 0.31 -20.79
N GLU A 66 6.66 0.93 -19.61
CA GLU A 66 7.74 1.31 -18.69
C GLU A 66 8.03 0.18 -17.69
N GLY A 67 8.82 -0.80 -18.12
CA GLY A 67 9.16 -2.01 -17.34
C GLY A 67 10.06 -1.82 -16.11
N ASP A 68 10.17 -0.64 -15.49
CA ASP A 68 11.00 -0.44 -14.28
C ASP A 68 10.55 0.75 -13.42
N VAL A 69 9.24 0.97 -13.26
CA VAL A 69 8.77 2.10 -12.45
C VAL A 69 8.88 1.77 -10.96
N LYS A 70 10.04 2.09 -10.38
CA LYS A 70 10.17 2.36 -8.94
C LYS A 70 9.29 3.58 -8.63
N ASN A 71 8.02 3.33 -8.34
CA ASN A 71 7.09 4.40 -8.03
C ASN A 71 7.41 4.94 -6.65
N TYR A 72 7.64 6.26 -6.59
CA TYR A 72 7.82 7.00 -5.36
C TYR A 72 6.61 7.88 -5.13
N ILE A 73 5.89 7.65 -4.04
CA ILE A 73 4.79 8.52 -3.62
C ILE A 73 5.16 9.09 -2.27
N ASN A 74 5.11 10.41 -2.12
CA ASN A 74 5.35 11.07 -0.84
C ASN A 74 4.03 11.65 -0.31
N PHE A 75 3.83 11.55 0.99
CA PHE A 75 2.67 12.02 1.71
C PHE A 75 3.10 12.95 2.85
N ASP A 76 2.28 13.94 3.16
CA ASP A 76 2.36 14.62 4.45
C ASP A 76 1.97 13.67 5.60
N ILE A 77 2.29 14.07 6.83
CA ILE A 77 2.06 13.24 8.03
C ILE A 77 0.57 12.95 8.22
N GLU A 78 -0.31 13.93 8.00
CA GLU A 78 -1.76 13.76 8.18
C GLU A 78 -2.34 12.71 7.21
N THR A 79 -1.89 12.75 5.97
CA THR A 79 -2.27 11.78 4.94
C THR A 79 -1.69 10.41 5.25
N ALA A 80 -0.45 10.32 5.73
CA ALA A 80 0.14 9.06 6.16
C ALA A 80 -0.63 8.42 7.33
N ILE A 81 -1.10 9.23 8.29
CA ILE A 81 -1.95 8.77 9.40
C ILE A 81 -3.26 8.18 8.85
N ARG A 82 -3.93 8.88 7.94
CA ARG A 82 -5.17 8.37 7.31
C ARG A 82 -4.94 7.07 6.55
N LEU A 83 -3.84 6.97 5.81
CA LEU A 83 -3.48 5.74 5.07
C LEU A 83 -3.24 4.55 6.02
N ARG A 84 -2.57 4.77 7.16
CA ARG A 84 -2.41 3.75 8.20
C ARG A 84 -3.77 3.27 8.71
N ASP A 85 -4.67 4.20 9.01
CA ASP A 85 -5.98 3.85 9.57
C ASP A 85 -6.83 3.08 8.55
N SER A 86 -6.82 3.49 7.27
CA SER A 86 -7.46 2.74 6.18
C SER A 86 -6.84 1.35 5.96
N LEU A 87 -5.52 1.20 6.13
CA LEU A 87 -4.86 -0.10 6.05
C LEU A 87 -5.32 -1.03 7.18
N ASN A 88 -5.42 -0.51 8.40
CA ASN A 88 -5.92 -1.27 9.55
C ASN A 88 -7.37 -1.76 9.32
N GLU A 89 -8.25 -0.89 8.80
CA GLU A 89 -9.63 -1.27 8.44
C GLU A 89 -9.66 -2.44 7.44
N CYS A 90 -8.80 -2.39 6.42
CA CYS A 90 -8.68 -3.47 5.42
C CYS A 90 -8.19 -4.78 6.05
N ILE A 91 -7.23 -4.72 6.97
CA ILE A 91 -6.70 -5.89 7.70
C ILE A 91 -7.80 -6.52 8.56
N GLU A 92 -8.52 -5.71 9.35
CA GLU A 92 -9.63 -6.17 10.20
C GLU A 92 -10.75 -6.83 9.39
N PHE A 93 -11.06 -6.27 8.21
CA PHE A 93 -12.03 -6.88 7.30
C PHE A 93 -11.54 -8.24 6.78
N ALA A 94 -10.29 -8.32 6.30
CA ALA A 94 -9.72 -9.56 5.76
C ALA A 94 -9.67 -10.69 6.79
N GLN A 95 -9.32 -10.36 8.05
CA GLN A 95 -9.32 -11.32 9.16
C GLN A 95 -10.72 -11.90 9.40
N ARG A 96 -11.73 -11.04 9.57
CA ARG A 96 -13.14 -11.47 9.77
C ARG A 96 -13.67 -12.32 8.61
N TYR A 97 -13.31 -11.95 7.38
CA TYR A 97 -13.70 -12.71 6.20
C TYR A 97 -13.09 -14.12 6.22
N SER A 98 -11.82 -14.26 6.58
CA SER A 98 -11.13 -15.56 6.66
C SER A 98 -11.77 -16.50 7.70
N GLU A 99 -12.15 -15.97 8.86
CA GLU A 99 -12.81 -16.73 9.93
C GLU A 99 -14.20 -17.26 9.52
N THR A 100 -14.90 -16.49 8.68
CA THR A 100 -16.23 -16.86 8.17
C THR A 100 -16.12 -17.93 7.07
N GLY A 101 -15.11 -17.83 6.20
CA GLY A 101 -14.82 -18.83 5.16
C GLY A 101 -14.36 -20.19 5.71
N SER A 102 -13.69 -20.22 6.86
CA SER A 102 -13.31 -21.46 7.56
C SER A 102 -14.47 -22.16 8.29
N LYS A 103 -15.63 -21.49 8.44
CA LYS A 103 -16.80 -22.03 9.16
C LYS A 103 -17.86 -22.67 8.28
N ALA A 104 -17.65 -22.86 6.97
CA ALA A 104 -18.56 -23.65 6.14
C ALA A 104 -18.35 -25.15 6.40
N PRO A 105 -19.23 -25.86 7.14
CA PRO A 105 -19.12 -27.29 7.29
C PRO A 105 -19.65 -27.91 5.99
N TYR A 106 -18.95 -28.91 5.47
CA TYR A 106 -19.47 -29.81 4.45
C TYR A 106 -20.89 -30.25 4.86
N ALA A 107 -21.90 -29.77 4.14
CA ALA A 107 -23.22 -30.37 4.19
C ALA A 107 -23.07 -31.80 3.67
N SER A 108 -23.06 -32.76 4.60
CA SER A 108 -23.05 -34.18 4.33
C SER A 108 -24.23 -34.52 3.40
N THR A 109 -23.90 -34.97 2.19
CA THR A 109 -24.83 -35.50 1.21
C THR A 109 -25.65 -36.63 1.83
N PRO A 110 -26.99 -36.64 1.74
CA PRO A 110 -27.77 -37.79 2.16
C PRO A 110 -27.60 -38.90 1.11
N THR A 111 -27.03 -40.03 1.53
CA THR A 111 -27.05 -41.28 0.76
C THR A 111 -28.49 -41.77 0.69
N ALA A 112 -29.07 -41.73 -0.51
CA ALA A 112 -30.34 -42.40 -0.78
C ALA A 112 -30.10 -43.91 -0.95
N SER A 113 -30.88 -44.73 -0.26
CA SER A 113 -31.08 -46.15 -0.52
C SER A 113 -32.55 -46.47 -0.31
#